data_AF-A0ABD0VX28-F1
#
_entry.id   AF-A0ABD0VX28-F1
#
_cell.length_a   1.000
_cell.length_b   1.000
_cell.length_c   1.000
_cell.angle_alpha   90.00
_cell.angle_beta   90.00
_cell.angle_gamma   90.00
#
_symmetry.space_group_name_H-M   'P 1'
#
loop_
_entity.id
_entity.type
_entity.pdbx_description
1 polymer ?
#
loop_
_entity_poly.entity_id
_entity_poly.type
_entity_poly.pdbx_seq_one_letter_code
_entity_poly.pdbx_strand_id
1 'polypeptide(L)'
;MTIDSWVRKRTYEAFREFVGSGMNYHLQANEFIRDVFELGPPMLVDAATLKSMKVSRFERHLYNAAAFKARTKARNKFRDKRLDVGEF
;
A
#
# COMPACT_ATOMS: atom_id res chain seq x y z
N MET A 1 -4.64 -0.44 4.09
CA MET A 1 -4.29 -1.00 5.41
C MET A 1 -2.81 -1.34 5.40
N THR A 2 -2.06 -0.88 6.40
CA THR A 2 -0.66 -1.25 6.60
C THR A 2 -0.59 -2.31 7.71
N ILE A 3 0.32 -3.28 7.58
CA ILE A 3 0.66 -4.23 8.64
C ILE A 3 2.07 -3.90 9.08
N ASP A 4 2.18 -3.28 10.25
CA ASP A 4 3.40 -2.70 10.80
C ASP A 4 3.90 -3.41 12.08
N SER A 5 3.09 -4.32 12.64
CA SER A 5 3.42 -5.07 13.85
C SER A 5 3.01 -6.54 13.76
N TRP A 6 3.66 -7.38 14.57
CA TRP A 6 3.35 -8.81 14.68
C TRP A 6 1.94 -9.07 15.20
N VAL A 7 1.47 -8.26 16.15
CA VAL A 7 0.10 -8.35 16.66
C VAL A 7 -0.89 -8.12 15.52
N ARG A 8 -0.71 -7.05 14.76
CA ARG A 8 -1.58 -6.72 13.62
C ARG A 8 -1.54 -7.78 12.52
N LYS A 9 -0.35 -8.34 12.25
CA LYS A 9 -0.19 -9.48 11.32
C LYS A 9 -0.98 -10.69 11.80
N ARG A 10 -0.85 -11.06 13.07
CA ARG A 10 -1.50 -12.24 13.64
C ARG A 10 -3.03 -12.10 13.66
N THR A 11 -3.52 -10.92 14.02
CA THR A 11 -4.96 -10.60 13.96
C THR A 11 -5.50 -10.72 12.54
N TYR A 12 -4.76 -10.19 11.55
CA TYR A 12 -5.14 -10.32 10.13
C TYR A 12 -5.18 -11.78 9.66
N GLU A 13 -4.18 -12.58 10.03
CA GLU A 13 -4.13 -14.01 9.68
C GLU A 13 -5.31 -14.77 10.28
N ALA A 14 -5.64 -14.53 11.56
CA ALA A 14 -6.79 -15.17 12.21
C ALA A 14 -8.12 -14.86 11.50
N PHE A 15 -8.37 -13.60 11.16
CA PHE A 15 -9.57 -13.25 10.37
C PHE A 15 -9.52 -13.83 8.96
N ARG A 16 -8.35 -13.82 8.30
CA ARG A 16 -8.20 -14.39 6.96
C ARG A 16 -8.51 -15.88 6.94
N GLU A 17 -8.08 -16.64 7.95
CA GLU A 17 -8.38 -18.07 8.07
C GLU A 17 -9.87 -18.32 8.29
N PHE A 18 -10.52 -17.50 9.12
CA PHE A 18 -11.94 -17.65 9.41
C PHE A 18 -12.85 -17.24 8.25
N VAL A 19 -12.57 -16.09 7.63
CA VAL A 19 -13.42 -15.45 6.62
C VAL A 19 -13.03 -15.85 5.19
N GLY A 20 -11.81 -16.36 5.02
CA GLY A 20 -11.30 -16.88 3.75
C GLY A 20 -11.25 -15.83 2.63
N SER A 21 -11.83 -16.19 1.48
CA SER A 21 -11.87 -15.33 0.28
C SER A 21 -12.67 -14.03 0.50
N GLY A 22 -13.54 -13.97 1.52
CA GLY A 22 -14.31 -12.79 1.88
C GLY A 22 -13.51 -11.67 2.54
N MET A 23 -12.24 -11.88 2.88
CA MET A 23 -11.46 -10.93 3.70
C MET A 23 -11.46 -9.49 3.15
N ASN A 24 -11.35 -9.33 1.83
CA ASN A 24 -11.38 -8.00 1.20
C ASN A 24 -12.72 -7.28 1.38
N TYR A 25 -13.83 -8.01 1.33
CA TYR A 25 -15.16 -7.46 1.56
C TYR A 25 -15.32 -7.03 3.01
N HIS A 26 -14.91 -7.86 3.95
CA HIS A 26 -15.00 -7.55 5.37
C HIS A 26 -14.11 -6.35 5.77
N LEU A 27 -12.91 -6.24 5.21
CA LEU A 27 -12.07 -5.05 5.40
C LEU A 27 -12.72 -3.75 4.89
N GLN A 28 -13.66 -3.83 3.95
CA GLN A 28 -14.36 -2.66 3.40
C GLN A 28 -15.67 -2.35 4.13
N ALA A 29 -16.48 -3.38 4.43
CA ALA A 29 -17.86 -3.21 4.86
C ALA A 29 -18.13 -3.61 6.33
N ASN A 30 -17.31 -4.46 6.94
CA ASN A 30 -17.58 -4.97 8.28
C ASN A 30 -17.05 -3.99 9.34
N GLU A 31 -17.96 -3.37 10.10
CA GLU A 31 -17.66 -2.38 11.12
C GLU A 31 -16.66 -2.90 12.16
N PHE A 32 -16.92 -4.07 12.76
CA PHE A 32 -16.04 -4.67 13.75
C PHE A 32 -14.61 -4.89 13.24
N ILE A 33 -14.43 -5.49 12.06
CA ILE A 33 -13.10 -5.73 11.50
C ILE A 33 -12.41 -4.41 11.18
N ARG A 34 -13.15 -3.39 10.73
CA ARG A 34 -12.60 -2.07 10.45
C ARG A 34 -12.18 -1.35 11.72
N ASP A 35 -12.92 -1.48 12.81
CA ASP A 35 -12.55 -0.92 14.11
C ASP A 35 -11.30 -1.59 14.67
N VAL A 36 -11.22 -2.93 14.60
CA VAL A 36 -10.02 -3.68 15.02
C VAL A 36 -8.76 -3.24 14.26
N PHE A 37 -8.90 -2.89 12.99
CA PHE A 37 -7.80 -2.38 12.17
C PHE A 37 -7.78 -0.85 12.06
N GLU A 38 -8.60 -0.11 12.81
CA GLU A 38 -8.66 1.35 12.79
C GLU A 38 -8.78 1.94 11.36
N LEU A 39 -9.58 1.31 10.50
CA LEU A 39 -9.73 1.67 9.10
C LEU A 39 -10.73 2.81 8.86
N GLY A 40 -11.40 3.26 9.93
CA GLY A 40 -12.49 4.22 9.89
C GLY A 40 -13.84 3.60 9.47
N PRO A 41 -14.88 4.42 9.28
CA PRO A 41 -16.23 3.96 8.97
C PRO A 41 -16.29 3.03 7.74
N PRO A 42 -17.26 2.10 7.66
CA PRO A 42 -17.47 1.25 6.51
C PRO A 42 -17.48 2.02 5.19
N MET A 43 -16.67 1.54 4.24
CA MET A 43 -16.63 2.08 2.89
C MET A 43 -17.83 1.51 2.12
N LEU A 44 -19.04 2.04 2.37
CA LEU A 44 -20.21 1.79 1.54
C LEU A 44 -20.07 2.63 0.27
N VAL A 45 -19.12 2.24 -0.57
CA VAL A 45 -18.85 2.95 -1.81
C VAL A 45 -19.82 2.42 -2.85
N ASP A 46 -20.78 3.23 -3.28
CA ASP A 46 -21.62 2.87 -4.41
C ASP A 46 -20.73 2.61 -5.65
N ALA A 47 -21.25 1.83 -6.60
CA ALA A 47 -20.48 1.45 -7.80
C ALA A 47 -20.07 2.65 -8.67
N ALA A 48 -20.79 3.77 -8.58
CA ALA A 48 -20.48 5.00 -9.31
C ALA A 48 -19.30 5.75 -8.67
N THR A 49 -19.23 5.75 -7.34
CA THR A 49 -18.18 6.34 -6.51
C THR A 49 -16.91 5.53 -6.61
N LEU A 50 -17.00 4.19 -6.68
CA LEU A 50 -15.83 3.34 -7.00
C LEU A 50 -15.26 3.62 -8.40
N LYS A 51 -16.10 3.99 -9.37
CA LYS A 51 -15.64 4.40 -10.70
C LYS A 51 -15.01 5.78 -10.68
N SER A 52 -15.55 6.74 -9.94
CA SER A 52 -15.01 8.11 -9.86
C SER A 52 -13.68 8.17 -9.10
N MET A 53 -13.44 7.27 -8.15
CA MET A 53 -12.17 7.17 -7.42
C MET A 53 -11.02 6.57 -8.24
N LYS A 54 -11.26 6.12 -9.48
CA LYS A 54 -10.20 5.54 -10.31
C LYS A 54 -9.25 6.63 -10.82
N VAL A 55 -8.04 6.66 -10.27
CA VAL A 55 -6.92 7.43 -10.81
C VAL A 55 -6.69 7.06 -12.27
N SER A 56 -6.60 8.06 -13.15
CA SER A 56 -6.40 7.85 -14.57
C SER A 56 -5.07 7.14 -14.84
N ARG A 57 -4.98 6.47 -16.00
CA ARG A 57 -3.75 5.79 -16.42
C ARG A 57 -2.56 6.76 -16.48
N PHE A 58 -2.82 7.98 -16.96
CA PHE A 58 -1.80 9.02 -17.11
C PHE A 58 -1.29 9.53 -15.76
N GLU A 59 -2.18 9.86 -14.82
CA GLU A 59 -1.79 10.29 -13.47
C GLU A 59 -0.98 9.22 -12.74
N ARG A 60 -1.40 7.95 -12.85
CA ARG A 60 -0.65 6.83 -12.26
C ARG A 60 0.74 6.70 -12.86
N HIS A 61 0.87 6.90 -14.18
CA HIS A 61 2.16 6.88 -14.87
C HIS A 61 3.07 8.00 -14.37
N LEU A 62 2.56 9.24 -14.29
CA LEU A 62 3.31 10.39 -13.79
C LEU A 62 3.75 10.21 -12.34
N TYR A 63 2.86 9.74 -11.46
CA TYR A 63 3.20 9.46 -10.06
C TYR A 63 4.35 8.44 -9.95
N ASN A 64 4.26 7.33 -10.70
CA ASN A 64 5.30 6.30 -10.71
C ASN A 64 6.62 6.82 -11.30
N ALA A 65 6.58 7.64 -12.35
CA ALA A 65 7.76 8.24 -12.96
C ALA A 65 8.48 9.20 -11.99
N ALA A 66 7.71 10.03 -11.27
CA ALA A 66 8.25 10.91 -10.23
C ALA A 66 8.91 10.10 -9.10
N ALA A 67 8.24 9.07 -8.59
CA ALA A 67 8.79 8.18 -7.56
C ALA A 67 10.05 7.44 -8.03
N PHE A 68 10.09 7.00 -9.30
CA PHE A 68 11.27 6.40 -9.91
C PHE A 68 12.44 7.39 -9.97
N LYS A 69 12.23 8.59 -10.50
CA LYS A 69 13.24 9.65 -10.59
C LYS A 69 13.82 10.00 -9.22
N ALA A 70 12.96 10.15 -8.21
CA ALA A 70 13.38 10.44 -6.83
C ALA A 70 14.27 9.32 -6.25
N ARG A 71 13.87 8.05 -6.41
CA ARG A 71 14.68 6.89 -5.97
C ARG A 71 16.02 6.83 -6.68
N THR A 72 16.06 7.01 -8.00
CA THR A 72 17.31 6.99 -8.78
C THR A 72 18.26 8.09 -8.31
N LYS A 73 17.76 9.33 -8.14
CA LYS A 73 18.57 10.45 -7.63
C LYS A 73 19.12 10.16 -6.22
N ALA A 74 18.30 9.61 -5.31
CA ALA A 74 18.73 9.30 -3.95
C ALA A 74 19.78 8.18 -3.90
N ARG A 75 19.62 7.14 -4.72
CA ARG A 75 20.54 5.98 -4.75
C ARG A 75 21.85 6.28 -5.48
N ASN A 76 21.82 7.07 -6.54
CA ASN A 76 23.03 7.43 -7.28
C ASN A 76 24.07 8.13 -6.39
N LYS A 77 23.65 8.90 -5.38
CA LYS A 77 24.56 9.49 -4.37
C LYS A 77 25.44 8.48 -3.63
N PHE A 78 24.99 7.23 -3.55
CA PHE A 78 25.68 6.17 -2.81
C PHE A 78 26.17 5.05 -3.72
N ARG A 79 25.92 5.14 -5.03
CA ARG A 79 26.24 4.09 -6.00
C ARG A 79 27.75 3.94 -6.18
N ASP A 80 28.46 5.05 -6.11
CA ASP A 80 29.89 5.12 -6.40
C ASP A 80 30.77 4.89 -5.16
N LYS A 81 30.16 4.61 -3.99
CA LYS A 81 30.87 4.34 -2.72
C LYS A 81 31.81 3.13 -2.75
N ARG A 82 31.71 2.27 -3.75
CA ARG A 82 32.52 1.05 -3.92
C ARG A 82 33.31 1.06 -5.22
N LEU A 83 33.37 2.19 -5.92
CA LEU A 83 34.22 2.32 -7.09
C LEU A 83 35.66 2.51 -6.62
N ASP A 84 36.55 1.67 -7.13
CA ASP A 84 37.98 1.80 -6.93
C ASP A 84 38.47 2.89 -7.90
N VAL A 85 38.19 4.14 -7.54
CA VAL A 85 38.72 5.31 -8.26
C VAL A 85 40.15 5.48 -7.78
N GLY A 86 41.04 4.65 -8.30
CA GLY A 86 42.48 4.81 -8.12
C GLY A 86 42.91 6.18 -8.65
N GLU A 87 43.65 6.92 -7.83
CA GLU A 87 44.36 8.12 -8.24
C GLU A 87 45.36 7.72 -9.33
N PHE A 88 45.10 8.15 -10.56
CA PHE A 88 46.07 8.17 -11.66
C PHE A 88 46.59 9.60 -11.82
#